data_AF-I9NNA6-F1
#
_entry.id   AF-I9NNA6-F1
#
_cell.length_a   1.000
_cell.length_b   1.000
_cell.length_c   1.000
_cell.angle_alpha   90.00
_cell.angle_beta   90.00
_cell.angle_gamma   90.00
#
_symmetry.space_group_name_H-M   'P 1'
#
loop_
_entity.id
_entity.type
_entity.pdbx_description
1 polymer ?
#
loop_
_entity_poly.entity_id
_entity_poly.type
_entity_poly.pdbx_seq_one_letter_code
_entity_poly.pdbx_strand_id
1 'polypeptide(L)'
;MMDMPVIISDHVMDSVKGWSIEESIPNLSRVIAVLKETWDLQTFKNLERGKVAVPDDVMNEYLASTIEDSEEIRELSITSLKDHKLKITALTKKAGRMVFICHVKQFEHNKDSSVMKLKIVDKKLPDKPIVSWIFSKVSLAMVTKFVGHVDPGYELGVKIVGNEVTIDFHQALYNSNIGTIDVLGYKPLDAVIIKEAVPEKGFVNFTTAVDLPDEIKDRIKNVLP
;
A
#
# COMPACT_ATOMS: atom_id res chain seq x y z
N MET A 1 11.14 -7.10 -41.98
CA MET A 1 10.36 -7.31 -40.74
C MET A 1 8.96 -7.73 -41.16
N MET A 2 8.55 -8.96 -40.82
CA MET A 2 7.18 -9.44 -41.03
C MET A 2 6.40 -9.17 -39.73
N ASP A 3 5.30 -8.43 -39.84
CA ASP A 3 4.29 -8.36 -38.79
C ASP A 3 3.70 -9.76 -38.61
N MET A 4 3.81 -10.29 -37.41
CA MET A 4 3.17 -11.54 -37.02
C MET A 4 1.78 -11.20 -36.47
N PRO A 5 0.68 -11.73 -37.05
CA PRO A 5 -0.65 -11.48 -36.54
C PRO A 5 -0.79 -12.15 -35.17
N VAL A 6 -1.34 -11.40 -34.21
CA VAL A 6 -1.72 -11.94 -32.90
C VAL A 6 -2.83 -12.97 -33.14
N ILE A 7 -2.50 -14.25 -33.02
CA ILE A 7 -3.49 -15.32 -33.00
C ILE A 7 -4.14 -15.26 -31.61
N ILE A 8 -5.28 -14.57 -31.52
CA ILE A 8 -6.18 -14.68 -30.38
C ILE A 8 -6.81 -16.08 -30.49
N SER A 9 -6.48 -16.97 -29.55
CA SER A 9 -6.99 -18.33 -29.54
C SER A 9 -8.52 -18.31 -29.43
N ASP A 10 -9.21 -19.13 -30.24
CA ASP A 10 -10.68 -19.22 -30.31
C ASP A 10 -11.34 -19.51 -28.93
N HIS A 11 -10.57 -20.07 -28.00
CA HIS A 11 -11.00 -20.31 -26.61
C HIS A 11 -11.31 -19.02 -25.83
N VAL A 12 -10.71 -17.88 -26.21
CA VAL A 12 -11.00 -16.55 -25.65
C VAL A 12 -12.27 -15.98 -26.27
N MET A 13 -12.60 -16.32 -27.52
CA MET A 13 -13.81 -15.82 -28.17
C MET A 13 -15.08 -16.54 -27.71
N ASP A 14 -15.01 -17.83 -27.36
CA ASP A 14 -16.20 -18.58 -26.92
C ASP A 14 -16.64 -18.25 -25.48
N SER A 15 -15.72 -17.85 -24.59
CA SER A 15 -16.06 -17.32 -23.25
C SER A 15 -16.63 -15.89 -23.30
N VAL A 16 -16.50 -15.22 -24.45
CA VAL A 16 -16.97 -13.85 -24.73
C VAL A 16 -18.36 -13.82 -25.38
N LYS A 17 -18.79 -14.90 -26.05
CA LYS A 17 -20.07 -14.94 -26.79
C LYS A 17 -21.35 -14.87 -25.95
N GLY A 18 -21.25 -15.02 -24.63
CA GLY A 18 -22.37 -14.80 -23.71
C GLY A 18 -22.60 -13.32 -23.32
N TRP A 19 -21.79 -12.40 -23.85
CA TRP A 19 -21.81 -10.99 -23.45
C TRP A 19 -22.79 -10.21 -24.32
N SER A 20 -24.04 -10.10 -23.89
CA SER A 20 -24.92 -9.02 -24.33
C SER A 20 -24.64 -7.78 -23.47
N ILE A 21 -23.55 -7.07 -23.76
CA ILE A 21 -23.31 -5.73 -23.23
C ILE A 21 -22.80 -4.86 -24.37
N GLU A 22 -23.66 -3.96 -24.82
CA GLU A 22 -23.49 -3.09 -25.97
C GLU A 22 -22.67 -1.82 -25.66
N GLU A 23 -21.79 -1.83 -24.65
CA GLU A 23 -21.02 -0.65 -24.27
C GLU A 23 -19.52 -0.92 -24.05
N SER A 24 -18.70 -0.29 -24.92
CA SER A 24 -17.33 0.18 -24.66
C SER A 24 -16.16 -0.83 -24.68
N ILE A 25 -15.90 -1.41 -25.86
CA ILE A 25 -14.68 -2.18 -26.20
C ILE A 25 -13.32 -1.48 -25.84
N PRO A 26 -13.18 -0.14 -25.81
CA PRO A 26 -11.92 0.51 -25.40
C PRO A 26 -11.60 0.44 -23.88
N ASN A 27 -12.62 0.34 -23.02
CA ASN A 27 -12.43 0.36 -21.57
C ASN A 27 -11.93 -0.97 -21.02
N LEU A 28 -12.34 -2.08 -21.62
CA LEU A 28 -11.97 -3.42 -21.16
C LEU A 28 -10.45 -3.66 -21.24
N SER A 29 -9.80 -3.22 -22.32
CA SER A 29 -8.34 -3.37 -22.49
C SER A 29 -7.53 -2.56 -21.47
N ARG A 30 -8.00 -1.35 -21.11
CA ARG A 30 -7.35 -0.52 -20.08
C ARG A 30 -7.55 -1.14 -18.69
N VAL A 31 -8.76 -1.58 -18.37
CA VAL A 31 -9.06 -2.28 -17.11
C VAL A 31 -8.24 -3.58 -16.99
N ILE A 32 -8.14 -4.37 -18.07
CA ILE A 32 -7.31 -5.58 -18.12
C ILE A 32 -5.82 -5.25 -17.97
N ALA A 33 -5.30 -4.19 -18.61
CA ALA A 33 -3.90 -3.82 -18.49
C ALA A 33 -3.52 -3.42 -17.04
N VAL A 34 -4.35 -2.59 -16.39
CA VAL A 34 -4.11 -2.19 -15.01
C VAL A 34 -4.34 -3.36 -14.05
N LEU A 35 -5.31 -4.25 -14.29
CA LEU A 35 -5.46 -5.50 -13.53
C LEU A 35 -4.23 -6.39 -13.67
N LYS A 36 -3.69 -6.58 -14.87
CA LYS A 36 -2.46 -7.35 -15.10
C LYS A 36 -1.25 -6.74 -14.38
N GLU A 37 -1.20 -5.43 -14.28
CA GLU A 37 -0.13 -4.68 -13.63
C GLU A 37 -0.26 -4.66 -12.10
N THR A 38 -1.49 -4.69 -11.58
CA THR A 38 -1.76 -4.53 -10.15
C THR A 38 -2.08 -5.84 -9.42
N TRP A 39 -2.72 -6.80 -10.08
CA TRP A 39 -3.25 -8.04 -9.50
C TRP A 39 -3.14 -9.23 -10.46
N ASP A 40 -2.16 -10.10 -10.25
CA ASP A 40 -2.14 -11.40 -10.92
C ASP A 40 -3.09 -12.43 -10.26
N LEU A 41 -3.39 -13.52 -10.96
CA LEU A 41 -4.27 -14.58 -10.44
C LEU A 41 -3.75 -15.18 -9.13
N GLN A 42 -2.44 -15.24 -8.94
CA GLN A 42 -1.82 -15.77 -7.73
C GLN A 42 -2.07 -14.84 -6.53
N THR A 43 -1.97 -13.53 -6.74
CA THR A 43 -2.23 -12.48 -5.77
C THR A 43 -3.70 -12.50 -5.35
N PHE A 44 -4.62 -12.59 -6.32
CA PHE A 44 -6.05 -12.74 -6.03
C PHE A 44 -6.34 -13.99 -5.20
N LYS A 45 -5.76 -15.15 -5.57
CA LYS A 45 -5.90 -16.39 -4.78
C LYS A 45 -5.30 -16.27 -3.38
N ASN A 46 -4.17 -15.58 -3.22
CA ASN A 46 -3.56 -15.36 -1.90
C ASN A 46 -4.42 -14.45 -1.02
N LEU A 47 -5.05 -13.43 -1.62
CA LEU A 47 -6.01 -12.56 -0.94
C LEU A 47 -7.23 -13.35 -0.45
N GLU A 48 -7.78 -14.24 -1.27
CA GLU A 48 -8.88 -15.15 -0.89
C GLU A 48 -8.47 -16.13 0.23
N ARG A 49 -7.24 -16.65 0.17
CA ARG A 49 -6.69 -17.57 1.19
C ARG A 49 -6.35 -16.86 2.51
N GLY A 50 -6.45 -15.53 2.52
CA GLY A 50 -6.42 -14.70 3.71
C GLY A 50 -5.04 -14.38 4.27
N LYS A 51 -3.97 -14.66 3.52
CA LYS A 51 -2.60 -14.27 3.89
C LYS A 51 -1.79 -13.87 2.66
N VAL A 52 -1.25 -12.66 2.71
CA VAL A 52 -0.35 -12.11 1.67
C VAL A 52 0.93 -11.64 2.34
N ALA A 53 2.08 -12.10 1.86
CA ALA A 53 3.38 -11.59 2.28
C ALA A 53 3.86 -10.55 1.27
N VAL A 54 4.11 -9.33 1.71
CA VAL A 54 4.66 -8.26 0.86
C VAL A 54 6.10 -7.99 1.28
N PRO A 55 7.07 -8.26 0.39
CA PRO A 55 8.48 -7.95 0.62
C PRO A 55 8.77 -6.45 0.86
N ASP A 56 9.80 -6.17 1.64
CA ASP A 56 10.23 -4.79 1.94
C ASP A 56 10.65 -4.00 0.70
N ASP A 57 11.31 -4.65 -0.26
CA ASP A 57 11.74 -4.02 -1.51
C ASP A 57 10.55 -3.53 -2.33
N VAL A 58 9.49 -4.34 -2.46
CA VAL A 58 8.23 -3.95 -3.11
C VAL A 58 7.63 -2.72 -2.42
N MET A 59 7.50 -2.74 -1.09
CA MET A 59 6.98 -1.56 -0.35
C MET A 59 7.85 -0.32 -0.56
N ASN A 60 9.17 -0.47 -0.57
CA ASN A 60 10.10 0.64 -0.72
C ASN A 60 10.13 1.22 -2.14
N GLU A 61 9.92 0.39 -3.16
CA GLU A 61 9.76 0.85 -4.54
C GLU A 61 8.55 1.78 -4.67
N TYR A 62 7.40 1.38 -4.13
CA TYR A 62 6.21 2.24 -4.10
C TYR A 62 6.43 3.51 -3.28
N LEU A 63 7.06 3.43 -2.10
CA LEU A 63 7.34 4.61 -1.27
C LEU A 63 8.27 5.59 -2.01
N ALA A 64 9.31 5.10 -2.68
CA ALA A 64 10.23 5.93 -3.45
C ALA A 64 9.50 6.70 -4.56
N SER A 65 8.62 6.02 -5.31
CA SER A 65 7.81 6.67 -6.36
C SER A 65 6.85 7.72 -5.80
N THR A 66 6.32 7.51 -4.58
CA THR A 66 5.39 8.45 -3.95
C THR A 66 6.11 9.74 -3.55
N ILE A 67 7.34 9.65 -3.02
CA ILE A 67 8.06 10.81 -2.50
C ILE A 67 8.91 11.57 -3.54
N GLU A 68 8.90 11.17 -4.81
CA GLU A 68 9.75 11.75 -5.86
C GLU A 68 9.53 13.27 -5.99
N ASP A 69 8.27 13.72 -5.87
CA ASP A 69 7.89 15.13 -5.94
C ASP A 69 7.84 15.83 -4.56
N SER A 70 8.31 15.19 -3.49
CA SER A 70 8.25 15.78 -2.15
C SER A 70 9.29 16.88 -1.94
N GLU A 71 8.87 18.08 -1.53
CA GLU A 71 9.79 19.15 -1.16
C GLU A 71 10.45 18.96 0.23
N GLU A 72 9.81 18.15 1.10
CA GLU A 72 10.21 18.00 2.51
C GLU A 72 10.98 16.70 2.79
N ILE A 73 10.62 15.60 2.12
CA ILE A 73 11.18 14.26 2.31
C ILE A 73 11.99 13.87 1.07
N ARG A 74 13.28 13.58 1.25
CA ARG A 74 14.19 13.20 0.16
C ARG A 74 14.34 11.68 -0.01
N GLU A 75 14.22 10.96 1.10
CA GLU A 75 14.28 9.49 1.12
C GLU A 75 13.28 9.01 2.17
N LEU A 76 12.56 7.94 1.86
CA LEU A 76 11.69 7.24 2.79
C LEU A 76 11.85 5.74 2.55
N SER A 77 12.06 5.00 3.63
CA SER A 77 12.18 3.54 3.56
C SER A 77 11.65 2.87 4.81
N ILE A 78 11.17 1.65 4.61
CA ILE A 78 10.71 0.73 5.62
C ILE A 78 11.62 -0.50 5.59
N THR A 79 11.93 -1.04 6.77
CA THR A 79 12.56 -2.34 6.92
C THR A 79 11.84 -3.12 7.99
N SER A 80 11.35 -4.29 7.63
CA SER A 80 10.74 -5.23 8.54
C SER A 80 11.81 -6.00 9.31
N LEU A 81 11.73 -5.89 10.63
CA LEU A 81 12.68 -6.45 11.57
C LEU A 81 12.08 -7.67 12.28
N LYS A 82 12.92 -8.38 13.03
CA LYS A 82 12.46 -9.40 13.98
C LYS A 82 11.58 -8.78 15.07
N ASP A 83 10.85 -9.64 15.79
CA ASP A 83 9.96 -9.27 16.89
C ASP A 83 8.81 -8.33 16.49
N HIS A 84 8.30 -8.48 15.26
CA HIS A 84 7.17 -7.70 14.73
C HIS A 84 7.38 -6.20 14.80
N LYS A 85 8.59 -5.76 14.47
CA LYS A 85 8.99 -4.34 14.43
C LYS A 85 9.21 -3.88 13.01
N LEU A 86 8.84 -2.63 12.75
CA LEU A 86 9.25 -1.90 11.55
C LEU A 86 10.29 -0.87 11.93
N LYS A 87 11.29 -0.71 11.07
CA LYS A 87 12.16 0.45 11.06
C LYS A 87 11.71 1.36 9.93
N ILE A 88 11.39 2.60 10.27
CA ILE A 88 11.10 3.66 9.30
C ILE A 88 12.30 4.60 9.28
N THR A 89 12.88 4.83 8.11
CA THR A 89 13.96 5.80 7.91
C THR A 89 13.50 6.86 6.94
N ALA A 90 13.60 8.12 7.35
CA ALA A 90 13.27 9.26 6.50
C ALA A 90 14.45 10.24 6.46
N LEU A 91 14.86 10.68 5.28
CA LEU A 91 15.78 11.80 5.11
C LEU A 91 14.96 13.06 4.83
N THR A 92 15.00 14.02 5.74
CA THR A 92 14.23 15.27 5.59
C THR A 92 15.15 16.45 5.32
N LYS A 93 14.64 17.45 4.58
CA LYS A 93 15.39 18.69 4.29
C LYS A 93 15.76 19.48 5.56
N LYS A 94 14.90 19.48 6.58
CA LYS A 94 15.05 20.29 7.81
C LYS A 94 15.74 19.53 8.96
N ALA A 95 15.31 18.29 9.23
CA ALA A 95 15.76 17.55 10.41
C ALA A 95 16.98 16.66 10.12
N GLY A 96 17.30 16.40 8.86
CA GLY A 96 18.26 15.37 8.46
C GLY A 96 17.62 13.98 8.51
N ARG A 97 18.44 12.95 8.63
CA ARG A 97 17.98 11.56 8.75
C ARG A 97 17.29 11.34 10.09
N MET A 98 16.11 10.75 10.04
CA MET A 98 15.34 10.30 11.17
C MET A 98 15.15 8.79 11.07
N VAL A 99 15.32 8.10 12.19
CA VAL A 99 15.10 6.65 12.27
C VAL A 99 14.12 6.38 13.41
N PHE A 100 13.06 5.65 13.11
CA PHE A 100 12.07 5.19 14.08
C PHE A 100 12.01 3.68 14.07
N ILE A 101 11.94 3.06 15.24
CA ILE A 101 11.55 1.66 15.40
C ILE A 101 10.16 1.65 16.01
N CYS A 102 9.23 0.93 15.40
CA CYS A 102 7.85 0.90 15.82
C CYS A 102 7.23 -0.50 15.77
N HIS A 103 6.16 -0.68 16.54
CA HIS A 103 5.23 -1.79 16.38
C HIS A 103 4.02 -1.33 15.58
N VAL A 104 3.54 -2.17 14.67
CA VAL A 104 2.21 -2.04 14.08
C VAL A 104 1.20 -2.46 15.14
N LYS A 105 0.40 -1.49 15.61
CA LYS A 105 -0.65 -1.72 16.61
C LYS A 105 -1.99 -2.06 15.96
N GLN A 106 -2.22 -1.50 14.77
CA GLN A 106 -3.41 -1.71 13.96
C GLN A 106 -3.02 -1.43 12.51
N PHE A 107 -3.51 -2.27 11.60
CA PHE A 107 -3.49 -2.00 10.17
C PHE A 107 -4.79 -2.58 9.61
N GLU A 108 -5.68 -1.70 9.19
CA GLU A 108 -7.00 -2.07 8.69
C GLU A 108 -7.26 -1.36 7.37
N HIS A 109 -7.86 -2.10 6.45
CA HIS A 109 -8.41 -1.58 5.21
C HIS A 109 -9.72 -2.30 4.91
N ASN A 110 -10.73 -1.53 4.54
CA ASN A 110 -11.97 -1.96 3.92
C ASN A 110 -12.54 -0.79 3.10
N LYS A 111 -13.72 -0.99 2.52
CA LYS A 111 -14.44 0.02 1.73
C LYS A 111 -14.61 1.38 2.42
N ASP A 112 -14.79 1.41 3.73
CA ASP A 112 -15.15 2.62 4.46
C ASP A 112 -13.95 3.24 5.20
N SER A 113 -12.87 2.50 5.39
CA SER A 113 -11.75 2.95 6.23
C SER A 113 -10.43 2.30 5.86
N SER A 114 -9.37 3.10 5.87
CA SER A 114 -7.99 2.64 5.72
C SER A 114 -7.11 3.33 6.77
N VAL A 115 -6.76 2.61 7.84
CA VAL A 115 -6.07 3.18 9.01
C VAL A 115 -4.91 2.32 9.47
N MET A 116 -3.79 2.97 9.75
CA MET A 116 -2.61 2.35 10.37
C MET A 116 -2.29 3.06 11.68
N LYS A 117 -2.07 2.29 12.75
CA LYS A 117 -1.55 2.80 14.03
C LYS A 117 -0.19 2.20 14.32
N LEU A 118 0.77 3.07 14.57
CA LEU A 118 2.14 2.71 14.90
C LEU A 118 2.46 3.17 16.32
N LYS A 119 3.10 2.31 17.11
CA LYS A 119 3.69 2.69 18.40
C LYS A 119 5.21 2.77 18.27
N ILE A 120 5.76 3.97 18.38
CA ILE A 120 7.20 4.20 18.33
C ILE A 120 7.83 3.75 19.65
N VAL A 121 8.84 2.89 19.57
CA VAL A 121 9.59 2.34 20.71
C VAL A 121 11.03 2.79 20.78
N ASP A 122 11.65 3.13 19.65
CA ASP A 122 12.98 3.76 19.58
C ASP A 122 12.96 4.83 18.48
N LYS A 123 13.78 5.87 18.67
CA LYS A 123 13.84 7.02 17.76
C LYS A 123 15.20 7.70 17.83
N LYS A 124 15.77 8.02 16.67
CA LYS A 124 17.13 8.58 16.54
C LYS A 124 17.21 9.65 15.46
N LEU A 125 18.14 10.58 15.66
CA LEU A 125 18.58 11.57 14.67
C LEU A 125 20.08 11.34 14.41
N PRO A 126 20.44 10.39 13.53
CA PRO A 126 21.85 10.00 13.32
C PRO A 126 22.75 11.18 12.96
N ASP A 127 22.23 12.13 12.19
CA ASP A 127 22.99 13.29 11.70
C ASP A 127 23.17 14.39 12.78
N LYS A 128 22.53 14.24 13.95
CA LYS A 128 22.59 15.21 15.05
C LYS A 128 22.81 14.49 16.39
N PRO A 129 24.01 13.92 16.66
CA PRO A 129 24.26 13.03 17.80
C PRO A 129 23.93 13.64 19.17
N ILE A 130 24.27 14.93 19.37
CA ILE A 130 23.98 15.65 20.62
C ILE A 130 22.48 15.76 20.86
N VAL A 131 21.72 16.08 19.80
CA VAL A 131 20.25 16.20 19.84
C VAL A 131 19.60 14.82 19.93
N SER A 132 20.23 13.78 19.37
CA SER A 132 19.69 12.41 19.35
C SER A 132 19.49 11.82 20.73
N TRP A 133 20.33 12.17 21.73
CA TRP A 133 20.13 11.72 23.11
C TRP A 133 18.84 12.28 23.71
N ILE A 134 18.58 13.59 23.53
CA ILE A 134 17.33 14.24 23.97
C ILE A 134 16.16 13.66 23.19
N PHE A 135 16.32 13.56 21.87
CA PHE A 135 15.31 13.05 20.95
C PHE A 135 14.80 11.69 21.39
N SER A 136 15.69 10.76 21.78
CA SER A 136 15.31 9.40 22.22
C SER A 136 14.42 9.37 23.47
N LYS A 137 14.53 10.37 24.35
CA LYS A 137 13.89 10.40 25.68
C LYS A 137 12.56 11.13 25.74
N VAL A 138 12.31 12.07 24.83
CA VAL A 138 11.05 12.84 24.79
C VAL A 138 9.96 12.07 24.03
N SER A 139 8.69 12.48 24.11
CA SER A 139 7.64 11.86 23.29
C SER A 139 7.70 12.36 21.83
N LEU A 140 7.20 11.56 20.88
CA LEU A 140 7.14 11.99 19.47
C LEU A 140 6.27 13.24 19.29
N ALA A 141 5.14 13.34 20.00
CA ALA A 141 4.29 14.54 19.97
C ALA A 141 5.02 15.81 20.47
N MET A 142 6.04 15.65 21.31
CA MET A 142 6.86 16.78 21.77
C MET A 142 7.93 17.12 20.72
N VAL A 143 8.51 16.10 20.08
CA VAL A 143 9.46 16.27 18.98
C VAL A 143 8.87 17.09 17.84
N THR A 144 7.65 16.79 17.40
CA THR A 144 7.01 17.50 16.26
C THR A 144 6.83 19.00 16.51
N LYS A 145 6.80 19.44 17.77
CA LYS A 145 6.78 20.87 18.12
C LYS A 145 8.13 21.55 17.91
N PHE A 146 9.24 20.81 17.97
CA PHE A 146 10.60 21.33 17.82
C PHE A 146 11.14 21.22 16.41
N VAL A 147 10.83 20.14 15.69
CA VAL A 147 11.29 19.93 14.31
C VAL A 147 10.35 20.53 13.26
N GLY A 148 9.20 21.06 13.69
CA GLY A 148 8.10 21.49 12.84
C GLY A 148 7.12 20.35 12.57
N HIS A 149 5.92 20.68 12.12
CA HIS A 149 4.97 19.69 11.65
C HIS A 149 5.63 18.98 10.45
N VAL A 150 5.92 17.69 10.59
CA VAL A 150 6.30 16.85 9.45
C VAL A 150 4.98 16.40 8.87
N ASP A 151 4.46 17.19 7.93
CA ASP A 151 3.36 16.75 7.09
C ASP A 151 3.98 15.84 6.03
N PRO A 152 3.69 14.53 6.02
CA PRO A 152 4.24 13.66 4.98
C PRO A 152 3.75 14.06 3.58
N GLY A 153 2.72 14.91 3.45
CA GLY A 153 2.04 15.19 2.20
C GLY A 153 1.09 14.06 1.81
N TYR A 154 0.62 14.07 0.55
CA TYR A 154 -0.12 12.97 -0.07
C TYR A 154 -1.50 12.66 0.53
N GLU A 155 -2.20 13.68 1.06
CA GLU A 155 -3.55 13.53 1.61
C GLU A 155 -3.66 12.49 2.75
N LEU A 156 -2.54 12.24 3.44
CA LEU A 156 -2.50 11.38 4.61
C LEU A 156 -2.96 12.15 5.85
N GLY A 157 -3.99 11.63 6.52
CA GLY A 157 -4.43 12.14 7.82
C GLY A 157 -3.52 11.64 8.93
N VAL A 158 -2.54 12.44 9.36
CA VAL A 158 -1.62 12.06 10.44
C VAL A 158 -2.02 12.66 11.79
N LYS A 159 -2.15 11.80 12.79
CA LYS A 159 -2.38 12.19 14.19
C LYS A 159 -1.32 11.58 15.09
N ILE A 160 -0.61 12.42 15.84
CA ILE A 160 0.43 12.01 16.77
C ILE A 160 -0.01 12.27 18.21
N VAL A 161 -0.06 11.22 19.03
CA VAL A 161 -0.38 11.31 20.47
C VAL A 161 0.68 10.54 21.26
N GLY A 162 1.47 11.25 22.07
CA GLY A 162 2.57 10.64 22.81
C GLY A 162 3.63 10.04 21.87
N ASN A 163 3.76 8.71 21.87
CA ASN A 163 4.61 7.94 20.97
C ASN A 163 3.81 7.12 19.94
N GLU A 164 2.52 7.39 19.81
CA GLU A 164 1.65 6.72 18.84
C GLU A 164 1.37 7.64 17.67
N VAL A 165 1.38 7.05 16.48
CA VAL A 165 1.05 7.71 15.21
C VAL A 165 -0.13 6.96 14.62
N THR A 166 -1.23 7.67 14.38
CA THR A 166 -2.35 7.17 13.58
C THR A 166 -2.28 7.82 12.21
N ILE A 167 -2.35 7.01 11.17
CA ILE A 167 -2.34 7.44 9.78
C ILE A 167 -3.65 6.96 9.17
N ASP A 168 -4.49 7.90 8.79
CA ASP A 168 -5.58 7.68 7.85
C ASP A 168 -5.01 7.82 6.43
N PHE A 169 -5.06 6.73 5.68
CA PHE A 169 -4.58 6.68 4.31
C PHE A 169 -5.70 6.37 3.32
N HIS A 170 -6.96 6.50 3.74
CA HIS A 170 -8.10 6.15 2.91
C HIS A 170 -8.16 7.02 1.66
N GLN A 171 -8.14 8.35 1.82
CA GLN A 171 -8.20 9.27 0.68
C GLN A 171 -7.01 9.09 -0.27
N ALA A 172 -5.78 9.04 0.29
CA ALA A 172 -4.57 8.78 -0.48
C ALA A 172 -4.65 7.48 -1.29
N LEU A 173 -5.18 6.41 -0.70
CA LEU A 173 -5.34 5.12 -1.36
C LEU A 173 -6.40 5.18 -2.48
N TYR A 174 -7.53 5.85 -2.26
CA TYR A 174 -8.59 5.96 -3.28
C TYR A 174 -8.22 6.89 -4.44
N ASN A 175 -7.30 7.82 -4.22
CA ASN A 175 -6.74 8.69 -5.27
C ASN A 175 -5.53 8.07 -5.98
N SER A 176 -5.07 6.91 -5.55
CA SER A 176 -4.02 6.15 -6.24
C SER A 176 -4.54 5.48 -7.51
N ASN A 177 -3.63 5.01 -8.36
CA ASN A 177 -3.98 4.31 -9.61
C ASN A 177 -4.98 3.17 -9.36
N ILE A 178 -4.81 2.38 -8.30
CA ILE A 178 -5.71 1.26 -7.98
C ILE A 178 -7.11 1.71 -7.53
N GLY A 179 -7.22 2.88 -6.87
CA GLY A 179 -8.50 3.39 -6.38
C GLY A 179 -9.42 3.99 -7.44
N THR A 180 -8.85 4.31 -8.60
CA THR A 180 -9.60 4.81 -9.76
C THR A 180 -10.12 3.71 -10.69
N ILE A 181 -9.78 2.44 -10.41
CA ILE A 181 -10.18 1.30 -11.25
C ILE A 181 -11.58 0.82 -10.89
N ASP A 182 -12.35 0.52 -11.94
CA ASP A 182 -13.58 -0.26 -11.86
C ASP A 182 -13.44 -1.54 -12.70
N VAL A 183 -13.81 -2.68 -12.11
CA VAL A 183 -13.83 -4.00 -12.76
C VAL A 183 -15.22 -4.56 -12.64
N LEU A 184 -15.95 -4.63 -13.75
CA LEU A 184 -17.30 -5.21 -13.80
C LEU A 184 -18.29 -4.54 -12.83
N GLY A 185 -18.13 -3.23 -12.57
CA GLY A 185 -18.95 -2.48 -11.61
C GLY A 185 -18.47 -2.58 -10.16
N TYR A 186 -17.30 -3.18 -9.91
CA TYR A 186 -16.70 -3.32 -8.59
C TYR A 186 -15.34 -2.63 -8.53
N LYS A 187 -15.11 -1.86 -7.46
CA LYS A 187 -13.78 -1.34 -7.15
C LYS A 187 -12.96 -2.42 -6.44
N PRO A 188 -11.79 -2.82 -6.99
CA PRO A 188 -10.96 -3.84 -6.34
C PRO A 188 -10.56 -3.48 -4.90
N LEU A 189 -10.33 -2.19 -4.61
CA LEU A 189 -10.07 -1.73 -3.24
C LEU A 189 -11.23 -2.00 -2.29
N ASP A 190 -12.47 -1.76 -2.70
CA ASP A 190 -13.65 -1.99 -1.87
C ASP A 190 -13.80 -3.48 -1.51
N ALA A 191 -13.32 -4.36 -2.39
CA ALA A 191 -13.36 -5.80 -2.22
C ALA A 191 -12.26 -6.36 -1.30
N VAL A 192 -11.14 -5.65 -1.12
CA VAL A 192 -10.06 -6.12 -0.23
C VAL A 192 -10.33 -5.68 1.18
N ILE A 193 -10.37 -6.66 2.07
CA ILE A 193 -10.31 -6.42 3.51
C ILE A 193 -8.92 -6.80 3.98
N ILE A 194 -8.25 -5.87 4.67
CA ILE A 194 -7.03 -6.15 5.44
C ILE A 194 -7.37 -5.96 6.91
N LYS A 195 -7.09 -6.98 7.72
CA LYS A 195 -7.41 -7.01 9.15
C LYS A 195 -6.18 -6.78 10.03
N GLU A 196 -5.00 -7.11 9.50
CA GLU A 196 -3.76 -7.05 10.26
C GLU A 196 -2.57 -6.96 9.31
N ALA A 197 -1.50 -6.32 9.79
CA ALA A 197 -0.18 -6.33 9.17
C ALA A 197 0.87 -6.66 10.23
N VAL A 198 1.58 -7.77 10.05
CA VAL A 198 2.58 -8.30 10.98
C VAL A 198 3.95 -8.28 10.31
N PRO A 199 4.87 -7.41 10.73
CA PRO A 199 6.23 -7.39 10.22
C PRO A 199 6.98 -8.69 10.57
N GLU A 200 7.73 -9.19 9.61
CA GLU A 200 8.70 -10.28 9.75
C GLU A 200 10.01 -9.86 9.08
N LYS A 201 11.12 -10.56 9.34
CA LYS A 201 12.40 -10.13 8.75
C LYS A 201 12.32 -10.12 7.21
N GLY A 202 12.34 -8.93 6.61
CA GLY A 202 12.36 -8.70 5.16
C GLY A 202 11.00 -8.60 4.46
N PHE A 203 9.88 -8.75 5.17
CA PHE A 203 8.53 -8.64 4.60
C PHE A 203 7.46 -8.37 5.66
N VAL A 204 6.27 -7.97 5.24
CA VAL A 204 5.08 -7.84 6.11
C VAL A 204 4.04 -8.87 5.70
N ASN A 205 3.54 -9.65 6.66
CA ASN A 205 2.39 -10.52 6.47
C ASN A 205 1.11 -9.74 6.70
N PHE A 206 0.24 -9.72 5.71
CA PHE A 206 -1.10 -9.17 5.80
C PHE A 206 -2.12 -10.29 5.97
N THR A 207 -3.01 -10.15 6.95
CA THR A 207 -4.19 -11.00 7.08
C THR A 207 -5.32 -10.36 6.28
N THR A 208 -5.79 -11.06 5.26
CA THR A 208 -6.71 -10.50 4.26
C THR A 208 -8.02 -11.28 4.17
N ALA A 209 -9.00 -10.68 3.51
CA ALA A 209 -10.20 -11.35 3.02
C ALA A 209 -10.69 -10.62 1.76
N VAL A 210 -11.53 -11.29 0.98
CA VAL A 210 -12.16 -10.70 -0.22
C VAL A 210 -13.67 -10.68 -0.04
N ASP A 211 -14.23 -9.48 0.01
CA ASP A 211 -15.67 -9.23 0.12
C ASP A 211 -16.29 -9.07 -1.28
N LEU A 212 -16.45 -10.20 -1.96
CA LEU A 212 -17.14 -10.29 -3.24
C LEU A 212 -18.07 -11.51 -3.26
N PRO A 213 -19.20 -11.43 -3.99
CA PRO A 213 -20.01 -12.61 -4.30
C PRO A 213 -19.18 -13.66 -5.06
N ASP A 214 -19.44 -14.94 -4.81
CA ASP A 214 -18.66 -16.04 -5.40
C ASP A 214 -18.71 -16.05 -6.93
N GLU A 215 -19.85 -15.69 -7.52
CA GLU A 215 -19.98 -15.55 -8.98
C GLU A 215 -19.00 -14.51 -9.55
N ILE A 216 -18.79 -13.40 -8.84
CA ILE A 216 -17.87 -12.34 -9.29
C ILE A 216 -16.42 -12.79 -9.11
N LYS A 217 -16.10 -13.48 -8.01
CA LYS A 217 -14.76 -14.07 -7.80
C LYS A 217 -14.38 -15.02 -8.92
N ASP A 218 -15.31 -15.90 -9.33
CA ASP A 218 -15.08 -16.85 -10.42
C ASP A 218 -14.91 -16.15 -11.77
N ARG A 219 -15.67 -15.08 -12.02
CA ARG A 219 -15.50 -14.26 -13.23
C ARG A 219 -14.15 -13.56 -13.27
N ILE A 220 -13.68 -13.00 -12.14
CA ILE A 220 -12.34 -12.38 -12.03
C ILE A 220 -11.25 -13.42 -12.29
N LYS A 221 -11.33 -14.61 -11.69
CA LYS A 221 -10.35 -15.69 -11.89
C LYS A 221 -10.21 -16.13 -13.35
N ASN A 222 -11.27 -16.01 -14.14
CA ASN A 222 -11.28 -16.39 -15.55
C ASN A 222 -10.70 -15.32 -16.49
N VAL A 223 -10.54 -14.08 -16.02
CA VAL A 223 -9.99 -12.96 -16.82
C VAL A 223 -8.59 -12.53 -16.40
N LEU A 224 -8.17 -12.88 -15.17
CA LEU A 224 -6.81 -12.67 -14.71
C LEU A 224 -5.82 -13.62 -15.43
N PRO A 225 -4.61 -13.15 -15.78
CA PRO A 225 -3.58 -13.95 -16.45
C PRO A 225 -3.01 -15.07 -15.57
#